data_AF-A0A968RBF7-F1
#
_entry.id   AF-A0A968RBF7-F1
#
_cell.length_a   1.000
_cell.length_b   1.000
_cell.length_c   1.000
_cell.angle_alpha   90.00
_cell.angle_beta   90.00
_cell.angle_gamma   90.00
#
_symmetry.space_group_name_H-M   'P 1'
#
loop_
_entity.id
_entity.type
_entity.pdbx_description
1 polymer ?
#
loop_
_entity_poly.entity_id
_entity_poly.type
_entity_poly.pdbx_seq_one_letter_code
_entity_poly.pdbx_strand_id
1 'polypeptide(L)'
;MDFARLTEELKAQNWRSADAETLQLLLKMSDRTAEGWLNKTDVEKLDCAALVQIDRLWIERSKNQFGFSQQRLIWLSAGGNVGQYNPKIAEKFGDRVGWRDRGKWLTYNTLKFSIQAPKGHLPAATGNGVSGSVWGGVAAISKRLQSCRPVELAIARQEYYANCSDRSRDRRCLLKKAAERWGETPDWGGKGIAKLFDELERELSQRQWIEADKITRILLDRYRQANLAEFKDSDSMKVIPCYLLKPVDDLWMEYSQGRFG
;
A
#
# COMPACT_ATOMS: atom_id res chain seq x y z
N MET A 1 -19.45 4.82 19.92
CA MET A 1 -18.16 4.26 20.35
C MET A 1 -17.40 5.35 21.10
N ASP A 2 -16.78 5.03 22.23
CA ASP A 2 -15.97 5.99 23.00
C ASP A 2 -14.48 5.82 22.65
N PHE A 3 -13.80 6.91 22.30
CA PHE A 3 -12.38 6.94 21.91
C PHE A 3 -11.50 7.69 22.92
N ALA A 4 -12.03 8.08 24.08
CA ALA A 4 -11.31 8.89 25.06
C ALA A 4 -10.01 8.20 25.51
N ARG A 5 -10.09 6.93 25.88
CA ARG A 5 -8.91 6.15 26.30
C ARG A 5 -7.85 6.06 25.20
N LEU A 6 -8.24 5.69 23.98
CA LEU A 6 -7.30 5.65 22.85
C LEU A 6 -6.63 7.02 22.63
N THR A 7 -7.41 8.09 22.71
CA THR A 7 -6.92 9.46 22.54
C THR A 7 -5.88 9.84 23.59
N GLU A 8 -6.14 9.54 24.87
CA GLU A 8 -5.23 9.85 25.96
C GLU A 8 -3.94 9.02 25.89
N GLU A 9 -4.02 7.72 25.60
CA GLU A 9 -2.84 6.87 25.45
C GLU A 9 -1.96 7.32 24.28
N LEU A 10 -2.57 7.70 23.14
CA LEU A 10 -1.82 8.21 22.00
C LEU A 10 -1.19 9.58 22.26
N LYS A 11 -1.86 10.48 22.98
CA LYS A 11 -1.29 11.78 23.40
C LYS A 11 -0.09 11.58 24.33
N ALA A 12 -0.19 10.64 25.26
CA ALA A 12 0.88 10.29 26.19
C ALA A 12 2.01 9.48 25.53
N GLN A 13 1.87 9.12 24.24
CA GLN A 13 2.81 8.24 23.52
C GLN A 13 2.97 6.86 24.18
N ASN A 14 1.94 6.40 24.88
CA ASN A 14 1.86 5.06 25.44
C ASN A 14 1.45 4.06 24.34
N TRP A 15 2.31 3.87 23.36
CA TRP A 15 2.01 3.15 22.11
C TRP A 15 1.48 1.73 22.34
N ARG A 16 1.96 1.03 23.37
CA ARG A 16 1.51 -0.32 23.70
C ARG A 16 0.08 -0.34 24.25
N SER A 17 -0.25 0.58 25.15
CA SER A 17 -1.61 0.73 25.68
C SER A 17 -2.58 1.19 24.60
N ALA A 18 -2.17 2.13 23.74
CA ALA A 18 -2.96 2.59 22.59
C ALA A 18 -3.25 1.46 21.60
N ASP A 19 -2.28 0.59 21.34
CA ASP A 19 -2.44 -0.58 20.47
C ASP A 19 -3.42 -1.60 21.05
N ALA A 20 -3.28 -1.92 22.35
CA ALA A 20 -4.21 -2.79 23.06
C ALA A 20 -5.64 -2.22 23.06
N GLU A 21 -5.80 -0.92 23.33
CA GLU A 21 -7.11 -0.25 23.27
C GLU A 21 -7.68 -0.25 21.86
N THR A 22 -6.84 -0.11 20.83
CA THR A 22 -7.28 -0.21 19.43
C THR A 22 -7.90 -1.58 19.14
N LEU A 23 -7.27 -2.67 19.59
CA LEU A 23 -7.85 -4.02 19.46
C LEU A 23 -9.19 -4.13 20.20
N GLN A 24 -9.27 -3.61 21.43
CA GLN A 24 -10.52 -3.61 22.20
C GLN A 24 -11.66 -2.86 21.49
N LEU A 25 -11.36 -1.72 20.88
CA LEU A 25 -12.35 -0.98 20.10
C LEU A 25 -12.81 -1.77 18.87
N LEU A 26 -11.90 -2.41 18.14
CA LEU A 26 -12.27 -3.25 17.00
C LEU A 26 -13.16 -4.42 17.43
N LEU A 27 -12.85 -5.09 18.55
CA LEU A 27 -13.65 -6.18 19.09
C LEU A 27 -15.04 -5.73 19.55
N LYS A 28 -15.13 -4.57 20.21
CA LYS A 28 -16.42 -3.96 20.60
C LYS A 28 -17.26 -3.59 19.39
N MET A 29 -16.65 -3.08 18.31
CA MET A 29 -17.36 -2.73 17.07
C MET A 29 -17.98 -3.94 16.37
N SER A 30 -17.42 -5.13 16.57
CA SER A 30 -17.90 -6.36 15.96
C SER A 30 -18.66 -7.29 16.92
N ASP A 31 -18.94 -6.85 18.15
CA ASP A 31 -19.53 -7.67 19.21
C ASP A 31 -18.74 -8.96 19.52
N ARG A 32 -17.40 -8.89 19.46
CA ARG A 32 -16.48 -10.03 19.62
C ARG A 32 -15.51 -9.92 20.79
N THR A 33 -15.88 -9.13 21.80
CA THR A 33 -15.03 -8.88 22.96
C THR A 33 -14.71 -10.19 23.72
N ALA A 34 -15.66 -11.12 23.79
CA ALA A 34 -15.49 -12.39 24.48
C ALA A 34 -14.49 -13.31 23.77
N GLU A 35 -14.46 -13.27 22.43
CA GLU A 35 -13.59 -14.14 21.63
C GLU A 35 -12.18 -13.58 21.49
N GLY A 36 -12.01 -12.25 21.52
CA GLY A 36 -10.69 -11.62 21.45
C GLY A 36 -10.07 -11.61 20.05
N TRP A 37 -10.81 -12.03 19.02
CA TRP A 37 -10.38 -12.00 17.62
C TRP A 37 -11.53 -11.70 16.65
N LEU A 38 -11.20 -11.19 15.47
CA LEU A 38 -12.11 -10.89 14.37
C LEU A 38 -11.85 -11.82 13.18
N ASN A 39 -12.91 -12.42 12.64
CA ASN A 39 -12.90 -13.11 11.36
C ASN A 39 -13.07 -12.10 10.20
N LYS A 40 -12.97 -12.56 8.95
CA LYS A 40 -13.10 -11.69 7.77
C LYS A 40 -14.47 -10.98 7.69
N THR A 41 -15.56 -11.68 8.02
CA THR A 41 -16.91 -11.13 8.00
C THR A 41 -17.11 -10.08 9.09
N ASP A 42 -16.48 -10.24 10.25
CA ASP A 42 -16.51 -9.25 11.33
C ASP A 42 -15.82 -7.96 10.90
N VAL A 43 -14.65 -8.08 10.25
CA VAL A 43 -13.91 -6.94 9.70
C VAL A 43 -14.74 -6.19 8.65
N GLU A 44 -15.50 -6.90 7.81
CA GLU A 44 -16.37 -6.30 6.80
C GLU A 44 -17.55 -5.50 7.40
N LYS A 45 -17.93 -5.79 8.65
CA LYS A 45 -19.03 -5.12 9.37
C LYS A 45 -18.59 -3.95 10.24
N LEU A 46 -17.29 -3.78 10.47
CA LEU A 46 -16.75 -2.69 11.31
C LEU A 46 -17.34 -1.33 10.90
N ASP A 47 -17.88 -0.57 11.86
CA ASP A 47 -18.44 0.76 11.58
C ASP A 47 -17.39 1.69 10.92
N CYS A 48 -17.82 2.37 9.87
CA CYS A 48 -16.92 3.19 9.07
C CYS A 48 -16.47 4.44 9.82
N ALA A 49 -17.38 5.16 10.48
CA ALA A 49 -17.02 6.37 11.20
C ALA A 49 -15.99 6.06 12.31
N ALA A 50 -16.20 4.97 13.03
CA ALA A 50 -15.29 4.51 14.07
C ALA A 50 -13.94 4.05 13.53
N LEU A 51 -13.90 3.23 12.47
CA LEU A 51 -12.63 2.77 11.88
C LEU A 51 -11.81 3.94 11.33
N VAL A 52 -12.49 4.90 10.67
CA VAL A 52 -11.89 6.16 10.19
C VAL A 52 -11.35 6.98 11.36
N GLN A 53 -12.10 7.11 12.45
CA GLN A 53 -11.66 7.87 13.61
C GLN A 53 -10.42 7.26 14.27
N ILE A 54 -10.38 5.93 14.42
CA ILE A 54 -9.20 5.21 14.95
C ILE A 54 -7.97 5.51 14.09
N ASP A 55 -8.08 5.34 12.76
CA ASP A 55 -6.97 5.58 11.84
C ASP A 55 -6.48 7.03 11.91
N ARG A 56 -7.41 8.00 11.97
CA ARG A 56 -7.08 9.43 12.09
C ARG A 56 -6.32 9.74 13.37
N LEU A 57 -6.77 9.20 14.52
CA LEU A 57 -6.09 9.39 15.80
C LEU A 57 -4.64 8.87 15.76
N TRP A 58 -4.41 7.70 15.18
CA TRP A 58 -3.08 7.14 15.00
C TRP A 58 -2.19 8.03 14.12
N ILE A 59 -2.69 8.51 12.98
CA ILE A 59 -1.94 9.39 12.07
C ILE A 59 -1.56 10.69 12.76
N GLU A 60 -2.54 11.39 13.35
CA GLU A 60 -2.33 12.72 13.95
C GLU A 60 -1.31 12.65 15.09
N ARG A 61 -1.46 11.66 15.98
CA ARG A 61 -0.62 11.55 17.19
C ARG A 61 0.76 11.00 16.91
N SER A 62 0.92 10.22 15.84
CA SER A 62 2.22 9.69 15.40
C SER A 62 2.93 10.56 14.36
N LYS A 63 2.39 11.72 13.99
CA LYS A 63 2.91 12.55 12.89
C LYS A 63 3.05 11.74 11.59
N ASN A 64 1.99 11.02 11.22
CA ASN A 64 1.90 10.21 10.01
C ASN A 64 2.87 9.01 9.94
N GLN A 65 3.33 8.51 11.09
CA GLN A 65 4.14 7.29 11.18
C GLN A 65 3.31 6.03 11.23
N PHE A 66 2.20 6.04 11.95
CA PHE A 66 1.38 4.88 12.27
C PHE A 66 -0.05 5.07 11.79
N GLY A 67 -0.78 3.97 11.64
CA GLY A 67 -2.16 3.96 11.13
C GLY A 67 -2.41 2.82 10.13
N PHE A 68 -3.66 2.42 10.01
CA PHE A 68 -4.11 1.43 9.04
C PHE A 68 -3.98 1.93 7.60
N SER A 69 -4.18 3.22 7.35
CA SER A 69 -3.91 3.84 6.04
C SER A 69 -2.43 3.76 5.68
N GLN A 70 -1.53 3.97 6.65
CA GLN A 70 -0.10 3.81 6.45
C GLN A 70 0.29 2.36 6.15
N GLN A 71 -0.30 1.40 6.87
CA GLN A 71 -0.12 -0.01 6.59
C GLN A 71 -0.64 -0.42 5.20
N ARG A 72 -1.80 0.12 4.78
CA ARG A 72 -2.36 -0.11 3.45
C ARG A 72 -1.39 0.32 2.35
N LEU A 73 -0.80 1.51 2.44
CA LEU A 73 0.19 1.99 1.45
C LEU A 73 1.42 1.07 1.38
N ILE A 74 1.89 0.58 2.53
CA ILE A 74 3.04 -0.31 2.59
C ILE A 74 2.69 -1.70 2.03
N TRP A 75 1.49 -2.21 2.30
CA TRP A 75 0.97 -3.45 1.74
C TRP A 75 0.93 -3.41 0.20
N LEU A 76 0.36 -2.35 -0.36
CA LEU A 76 0.29 -2.15 -1.81
C LEU A 76 1.69 -2.07 -2.43
N SER A 77 2.58 -1.27 -1.85
CA SER A 77 3.96 -1.15 -2.34
C SER A 77 4.79 -2.44 -2.16
N ALA A 78 4.35 -3.40 -1.35
CA ALA A 78 4.97 -4.72 -1.24
C ALA A 78 4.55 -5.67 -2.38
N GLY A 79 3.62 -5.23 -3.24
CA GLY A 79 3.00 -6.02 -4.32
C GLY A 79 1.68 -6.67 -3.89
N GLY A 80 1.08 -6.22 -2.79
CA GLY A 80 -0.21 -6.72 -2.31
C GLY A 80 -1.38 -6.06 -3.01
N ASN A 81 -2.48 -6.80 -3.14
CA ASN A 81 -3.77 -6.27 -3.60
C ASN A 81 -4.68 -6.02 -2.40
N VAL A 82 -5.61 -5.07 -2.52
CA VAL A 82 -6.58 -4.80 -1.45
C VAL A 82 -7.47 -6.02 -1.23
N GLY A 83 -7.64 -6.44 0.03
CA GLY A 83 -8.52 -7.54 0.40
C GLY A 83 -8.02 -8.95 0.01
N GLN A 84 -6.86 -9.05 -0.65
CA GLN A 84 -6.28 -10.32 -1.06
C GLN A 84 -5.03 -10.59 -0.23
N TYR A 85 -5.09 -11.61 0.63
CA TYR A 85 -3.94 -12.03 1.41
C TYR A 85 -3.00 -12.90 0.57
N ASN A 86 -1.70 -12.63 0.67
CA ASN A 86 -0.64 -13.46 0.08
C ASN A 86 0.50 -13.61 1.09
N PRO A 87 0.90 -14.84 1.48
CA PRO A 87 1.98 -15.06 2.46
C PRO A 87 3.32 -14.40 2.09
N LYS A 88 3.75 -14.48 0.83
CA LYS A 88 5.02 -13.86 0.38
C LYS A 88 4.99 -12.34 0.44
N ILE A 89 3.81 -11.75 0.21
CA ILE A 89 3.61 -10.30 0.36
C ILE A 89 3.57 -9.93 1.85
N ALA A 90 2.92 -10.75 2.68
CA ALA A 90 2.90 -10.55 4.13
C ALA A 90 4.31 -10.55 4.71
N GLU A 91 5.17 -11.46 4.30
CA GLU A 91 6.59 -11.48 4.66
C GLU A 91 7.30 -10.17 4.31
N LYS A 92 7.20 -9.71 3.05
CA LYS A 92 7.79 -8.44 2.59
C LYS A 92 7.23 -7.23 3.35
N PHE A 93 5.92 -7.24 3.64
CA PHE A 93 5.27 -6.21 4.42
C PHE A 93 5.82 -6.21 5.86
N GLY A 94 5.89 -7.38 6.50
CA GLY A 94 6.40 -7.58 7.84
C GLY A 94 7.85 -7.09 7.99
N ASP A 95 8.70 -7.35 7.01
CA ASP A 95 10.08 -6.85 6.98
C ASP A 95 10.12 -5.31 6.94
N ARG A 96 9.22 -4.67 6.17
CA ARG A 96 9.16 -3.20 6.02
C ARG A 96 8.63 -2.49 7.27
N VAL A 97 7.62 -3.07 7.92
CA VAL A 97 7.04 -2.48 9.12
C VAL A 97 7.76 -2.91 10.40
N GLY A 98 8.76 -3.78 10.32
CA GLY A 98 9.53 -4.25 11.48
C GLY A 98 8.82 -5.28 12.33
N TRP A 99 7.95 -6.10 11.74
CA TRP A 99 7.29 -7.25 12.39
C TRP A 99 8.05 -8.55 12.21
N ARG A 100 9.13 -8.54 11.43
CA ARG A 100 10.02 -9.67 11.23
C ARG A 100 11.45 -9.27 11.50
N ASP A 101 12.20 -10.17 12.12
CA ASP A 101 13.65 -10.06 12.28
C ASP A 101 14.30 -11.35 11.77
N ARG A 102 15.32 -11.21 10.91
CA ARG A 102 16.05 -12.32 10.28
C ARG A 102 15.13 -13.41 9.71
N GLY A 103 14.05 -12.98 9.04
CA GLY A 103 13.07 -13.87 8.39
C GLY A 103 12.05 -14.53 9.33
N LYS A 104 12.07 -14.23 10.63
CA LYS A 104 11.13 -14.78 11.62
C LYS A 104 10.15 -13.71 12.07
N TRP A 105 8.88 -14.08 12.20
CA TRP A 105 7.85 -13.21 12.78
C TRP A 105 8.14 -12.95 14.26
N LEU A 106 8.10 -11.68 14.64
CA LEU A 106 8.19 -11.27 16.03
C LEU A 106 6.84 -11.51 16.71
N THR A 107 6.89 -11.87 17.98
CA THR A 107 5.69 -11.90 18.82
C THR A 107 5.30 -10.48 19.24
N TYR A 108 4.03 -10.29 19.62
CA TYR A 108 3.55 -9.02 20.16
C TYR A 108 4.43 -8.47 21.29
N ASN A 109 4.87 -9.32 22.21
CA ASN A 109 5.68 -8.92 23.36
C ASN A 109 7.08 -8.46 22.99
N THR A 110 7.56 -8.83 21.80
CA THR A 110 8.90 -8.49 21.28
C THR A 110 8.89 -7.32 20.30
N LEU A 111 7.72 -6.75 20.01
CA LEU A 111 7.61 -5.55 19.17
C LEU A 111 8.15 -4.30 19.86
N LYS A 112 8.56 -3.32 19.05
CA LYS A 112 9.05 -2.04 19.53
C LYS A 112 7.95 -0.99 19.55
N PHE A 113 7.37 -0.77 20.73
CA PHE A 113 6.36 0.27 20.97
C PHE A 113 6.99 1.64 21.17
N SER A 114 7.56 2.22 20.11
CA SER A 114 8.18 3.55 20.14
C SER A 114 7.93 4.30 18.84
N ILE A 115 7.91 5.63 18.90
CA ILE A 115 7.72 6.49 17.71
C ILE A 115 8.86 6.34 16.67
N GLN A 116 10.01 5.85 17.10
CA GLN A 116 11.16 5.54 16.22
C GLN A 116 11.02 4.17 15.53
N ALA A 117 9.93 3.42 15.75
CA ALA A 117 9.66 2.21 15.00
C ALA A 117 9.40 2.54 13.51
N PRO A 118 9.57 1.56 12.60
CA PRO A 118 9.34 1.78 11.18
C PRO A 118 7.93 2.29 10.88
N LYS A 119 7.78 2.99 9.76
CA LYS A 119 6.47 3.48 9.30
C LYS A 119 5.50 2.30 9.14
N GLY A 120 4.27 2.46 9.63
CA GLY A 120 3.23 1.42 9.63
C GLY A 120 3.40 0.32 10.68
N HIS A 121 4.40 0.41 11.59
CA HIS A 121 4.62 -0.59 12.64
C HIS A 121 3.40 -0.81 13.54
N LEU A 122 2.65 0.27 13.81
CA LEU A 122 1.43 0.23 14.62
C LEU A 122 0.23 0.76 13.82
N PRO A 123 -1.00 0.30 14.11
CA PRO A 123 -1.34 -0.71 15.13
C PRO A 123 -0.95 -2.14 14.72
N ALA A 124 -0.36 -2.91 15.63
CA ALA A 124 0.02 -4.32 15.43
C ALA A 124 -1.15 -5.30 15.58
N ALA A 125 -2.31 -4.83 16.04
CA ALA A 125 -3.54 -5.63 16.17
C ALA A 125 -3.93 -6.40 14.88
N THR A 126 -3.47 -5.95 13.70
CA THR A 126 -3.77 -6.53 12.38
C THR A 126 -2.68 -7.46 11.85
N GLY A 127 -1.65 -7.76 12.63
CA GLY A 127 -0.51 -8.58 12.20
C GLY A 127 -0.78 -10.07 12.21
N ASN A 128 -0.95 -10.65 11.02
CA ASN A 128 -0.89 -12.09 10.82
C ASN A 128 0.50 -12.59 11.24
N GLY A 129 0.57 -13.43 12.27
CA GLY A 129 1.82 -13.94 12.83
C GLY A 129 2.43 -13.12 13.97
N VAL A 130 1.82 -11.99 14.35
CA VAL A 130 2.29 -11.11 15.44
C VAL A 130 1.30 -11.08 16.61
N SER A 131 0.07 -10.61 16.35
CA SER A 131 -1.07 -10.72 17.27
C SER A 131 -2.01 -11.85 16.86
N GLY A 132 -2.20 -12.06 15.55
CA GLY A 132 -3.17 -13.04 15.01
C GLY A 132 -4.64 -12.69 15.27
N SER A 133 -4.94 -11.54 15.86
CA SER A 133 -6.28 -11.18 16.35
C SER A 133 -7.24 -10.72 15.24
N VAL A 134 -6.77 -10.45 14.03
CA VAL A 134 -7.61 -10.06 12.89
C VAL A 134 -7.30 -10.96 11.70
N TRP A 135 -8.23 -11.84 11.36
CA TRP A 135 -8.06 -12.81 10.27
C TRP A 135 -8.00 -12.11 8.90
N GLY A 136 -7.00 -12.44 8.09
CA GLY A 136 -6.70 -11.71 6.85
C GLY A 136 -5.91 -10.40 7.07
N GLY A 137 -5.68 -10.01 8.33
CA GLY A 137 -4.77 -8.97 8.77
C GLY A 137 -4.91 -7.63 8.06
N VAL A 138 -3.77 -7.02 7.73
CA VAL A 138 -3.69 -5.74 7.02
C VAL A 138 -4.50 -5.72 5.71
N ALA A 139 -4.59 -6.83 4.97
CA ALA A 139 -5.33 -6.87 3.71
C ALA A 139 -6.85 -6.70 3.93
N ALA A 140 -7.41 -7.32 4.98
CA ALA A 140 -8.82 -7.23 5.31
C ALA A 140 -9.20 -5.83 5.83
N ILE A 141 -8.44 -5.29 6.79
CA ILE A 141 -8.67 -3.94 7.31
C ILE A 141 -8.45 -2.89 6.22
N SER A 142 -7.48 -3.06 5.32
CA SER A 142 -7.27 -2.17 4.18
C SER A 142 -8.48 -2.12 3.25
N LYS A 143 -9.13 -3.27 3.00
CA LYS A 143 -10.36 -3.35 2.20
C LYS A 143 -11.49 -2.59 2.89
N ARG A 144 -11.68 -2.82 4.19
CA ARG A 144 -12.74 -2.14 4.95
C ARG A 144 -12.51 -0.63 5.00
N LEU A 145 -11.30 -0.18 5.33
CA LEU A 145 -10.96 1.23 5.39
C LEU A 145 -11.15 1.92 4.03
N GLN A 146 -10.80 1.25 2.92
CA GLN A 146 -11.07 1.77 1.58
C GLN A 146 -12.57 1.95 1.31
N SER A 147 -13.41 0.99 1.74
CA SER A 147 -14.87 1.14 1.61
C SER A 147 -15.45 2.28 2.46
N CYS A 148 -14.76 2.65 3.55
CA CYS A 148 -15.17 3.70 4.48
C CYS A 148 -14.71 5.10 4.10
N ARG A 149 -13.63 5.23 3.31
CA ARG A 149 -13.07 6.52 2.87
C ARG A 149 -12.95 6.61 1.34
N PRO A 150 -14.06 6.57 0.59
CA PRO A 150 -14.00 6.86 -0.84
C PRO A 150 -13.57 8.32 -1.12
N VAL A 151 -13.79 9.25 -0.18
CA VAL A 151 -13.62 10.72 -0.37
C VAL A 151 -12.25 11.28 0.07
N GLU A 152 -11.67 10.81 1.17
CA GLU A 152 -10.45 11.41 1.75
C GLU A 152 -9.18 11.14 0.92
N LEU A 153 -9.16 9.99 0.22
CA LEU A 153 -8.17 9.71 -0.82
C LEU A 153 -8.29 10.69 -2.00
N ALA A 154 -9.49 11.15 -2.33
CA ALA A 154 -9.71 12.13 -3.40
C ALA A 154 -9.26 13.54 -2.99
N ILE A 155 -9.47 13.92 -1.73
CA ILE A 155 -9.02 15.22 -1.18
C ILE A 155 -7.49 15.28 -1.08
N ALA A 156 -6.86 14.25 -0.49
CA ALA A 156 -5.40 14.16 -0.50
C ALA A 156 -4.87 14.23 -1.94
N ARG A 157 -5.56 13.58 -2.92
CA ARG A 157 -5.15 13.60 -4.34
C ARG A 157 -5.19 15.01 -4.90
N GLN A 158 -6.24 15.76 -4.58
CA GLN A 158 -6.32 17.18 -4.96
C GLN A 158 -5.15 17.97 -4.38
N GLU A 159 -4.79 17.78 -3.10
CA GLU A 159 -3.70 18.54 -2.46
C GLU A 159 -2.30 18.22 -3.02
N TYR A 160 -1.96 16.94 -3.21
CA TYR A 160 -0.62 16.54 -3.72
C TYR A 160 -0.36 16.96 -5.16
N TYR A 161 -1.43 17.06 -5.94
CA TYR A 161 -1.39 17.55 -7.31
C TYR A 161 -1.84 19.01 -7.45
N ALA A 162 -2.09 19.74 -6.36
CA ALA A 162 -2.69 21.07 -6.39
C ALA A 162 -1.90 22.07 -7.24
N ASN A 163 -0.58 21.89 -7.31
CA ASN A 163 0.34 22.76 -8.07
C ASN A 163 0.70 22.21 -9.47
N CYS A 164 0.00 21.17 -9.94
CA CYS A 164 0.21 20.60 -11.27
C CYS A 164 -0.56 21.37 -12.35
N SER A 165 0.18 22.06 -13.22
CA SER A 165 -0.36 22.70 -14.42
C SER A 165 -0.09 21.88 -15.69
N ASP A 166 -0.78 22.18 -16.78
CA ASP A 166 -0.58 21.54 -18.10
C ASP A 166 0.83 21.67 -18.65
N ARG A 167 1.57 22.69 -18.22
CA ARG A 167 2.96 22.92 -18.60
C ARG A 167 3.97 22.36 -17.60
N SER A 168 3.52 21.85 -16.45
CA SER A 168 4.40 21.28 -15.43
C SER A 168 5.14 20.05 -15.96
N ARG A 169 6.47 20.12 -15.86
CA ARG A 169 7.41 19.01 -16.14
C ARG A 169 7.78 18.23 -14.87
N ASP A 170 7.20 18.61 -13.71
CA ASP A 170 7.35 17.84 -12.48
C ASP A 170 6.81 16.42 -12.72
N ARG A 171 7.64 15.43 -12.42
CA ARG A 171 7.38 14.02 -12.67
C ARG A 171 6.08 13.52 -12.05
N ARG A 172 5.68 14.06 -10.90
CA ARG A 172 4.40 13.74 -10.24
C ARG A 172 3.21 14.22 -11.08
N CYS A 173 3.34 15.39 -11.70
CA CYS A 173 2.31 15.99 -12.56
C CYS A 173 2.18 15.28 -13.91
N LEU A 174 3.28 14.77 -14.45
CA LEU A 174 3.27 13.95 -15.66
C LEU A 174 2.54 12.61 -15.41
N LEU A 175 2.82 11.96 -14.28
CA LEU A 175 2.14 10.74 -13.85
C LEU A 175 0.65 10.96 -13.59
N LYS A 176 0.29 12.10 -13.00
CA LYS A 176 -1.11 12.51 -12.83
C LYS A 176 -1.85 12.64 -14.15
N LYS A 177 -1.28 13.39 -15.11
CA LYS A 177 -1.87 13.61 -16.44
C LYS A 177 -2.05 12.32 -17.21
N ALA A 178 -1.08 11.41 -17.11
CA ALA A 178 -1.16 10.09 -17.72
C ALA A 178 -2.33 9.29 -17.14
N ALA A 179 -2.45 9.23 -15.80
CA ALA A 179 -3.54 8.51 -15.13
C ALA A 179 -4.93 9.13 -15.40
N GLU A 180 -5.06 10.46 -15.34
CA GLU A 180 -6.33 11.17 -15.57
C GLU A 180 -6.84 11.00 -17.00
N ARG A 181 -5.95 10.99 -18.00
CA ARG A 181 -6.32 10.75 -19.40
C ARG A 181 -6.87 9.34 -19.64
N TRP A 182 -6.59 8.40 -18.74
CA TRP A 182 -6.90 6.98 -18.91
C TRP A 182 -8.02 6.52 -17.96
N GLY A 183 -8.68 7.45 -17.27
CA GLY A 183 -9.75 7.13 -16.32
C GLY A 183 -9.26 6.40 -15.07
N GLU A 184 -7.95 6.40 -14.82
CA GLU A 184 -7.31 5.69 -13.72
C GLU A 184 -6.94 6.63 -12.57
N THR A 185 -6.70 6.07 -11.39
CA THR A 185 -6.27 6.87 -10.24
C THR A 185 -4.76 6.86 -10.07
N PRO A 186 -4.06 8.01 -10.11
CA PRO A 186 -2.61 8.04 -10.05
C PRO A 186 -2.05 7.59 -8.69
N ASP A 187 -1.00 6.75 -8.74
CA ASP A 187 -0.35 6.14 -7.57
C ASP A 187 0.62 7.10 -6.86
N TRP A 188 0.62 7.04 -5.53
CA TRP A 188 1.26 8.00 -4.64
C TRP A 188 2.60 7.50 -4.12
N GLY A 189 3.68 7.87 -4.81
CA GLY A 189 5.03 7.91 -4.22
C GLY A 189 5.57 6.60 -3.62
N GLY A 190 4.98 5.44 -3.91
CA GLY A 190 5.29 4.18 -3.24
C GLY A 190 6.00 3.17 -4.12
N LYS A 191 7.28 3.37 -4.49
CA LYS A 191 8.17 2.36 -5.13
C LYS A 191 7.47 1.39 -6.12
N GLY A 192 6.59 1.92 -6.99
CA GLY A 192 5.75 1.18 -7.93
C GLY A 192 6.34 1.11 -9.35
N ILE A 193 5.49 1.04 -10.38
CA ILE A 193 5.87 1.03 -11.81
C ILE A 193 6.88 2.14 -12.15
N ALA A 194 6.76 3.32 -11.51
CA ALA A 194 7.71 4.42 -11.67
C ALA A 194 9.18 4.06 -11.34
N LYS A 195 9.43 3.18 -10.35
CA LYS A 195 10.77 2.70 -10.01
C LYS A 195 11.30 1.72 -11.05
N LEU A 196 10.42 0.93 -11.68
CA LEU A 196 10.81 0.05 -12.79
C LEU A 196 11.18 0.87 -14.03
N PHE A 197 10.50 1.99 -14.28
CA PHE A 197 10.92 2.94 -15.31
C PHE A 197 12.27 3.60 -14.97
N ASP A 198 12.51 4.01 -13.72
CA ASP A 198 13.83 4.54 -13.31
C ASP A 198 14.95 3.51 -13.44
N GLU A 199 14.68 2.26 -13.07
CA GLU A 199 15.63 1.16 -13.19
C GLU A 199 15.88 0.83 -14.66
N LEU A 200 14.82 0.78 -15.48
CA LEU A 200 14.95 0.56 -16.92
C LEU A 200 15.80 1.64 -17.57
N GLU A 201 15.49 2.91 -17.34
CA GLU A 201 16.24 4.04 -17.86
C GLU A 201 17.70 4.00 -17.40
N ARG A 202 17.95 3.68 -16.13
CA ARG A 202 19.32 3.51 -15.60
C ARG A 202 20.07 2.40 -16.33
N GLU A 203 19.52 1.19 -16.44
CA GLU A 203 20.20 0.07 -17.11
C GLU A 203 20.43 0.36 -18.60
N LEU A 204 19.48 1.00 -19.28
CA LEU A 204 19.62 1.44 -20.66
C LEU A 204 20.72 2.49 -20.84
N SER A 205 20.79 3.48 -19.93
CA SER A 205 21.86 4.49 -19.95
C SER A 205 23.25 3.88 -19.75
N GLN A 206 23.33 2.77 -19.01
CA GLN A 206 24.55 1.99 -18.78
C GLN A 206 24.81 0.93 -19.86
N ARG A 207 23.96 0.85 -20.90
CA ARG A 207 24.01 -0.14 -21.99
C ARG A 207 23.95 -1.59 -21.49
N GLN A 208 23.32 -1.81 -20.33
CA GLN A 208 23.07 -3.13 -19.75
C GLN A 208 21.80 -3.74 -20.36
N TRP A 209 21.84 -4.07 -21.65
CA TRP A 209 20.65 -4.45 -22.42
C TRP A 209 19.92 -5.68 -21.87
N ILE A 210 20.65 -6.67 -21.36
CA ILE A 210 20.07 -7.87 -20.77
C ILE A 210 19.25 -7.51 -19.51
N GLU A 211 19.73 -6.55 -18.73
CA GLU A 211 19.07 -6.17 -17.48
C GLU A 211 17.89 -5.24 -17.73
N ALA A 212 18.03 -4.35 -18.71
CA ALA A 212 16.92 -3.57 -19.24
C ALA A 212 15.78 -4.48 -19.76
N ASP A 213 16.09 -5.54 -20.50
CA ASP A 213 15.08 -6.46 -21.03
C ASP A 213 14.34 -7.21 -19.91
N LYS A 214 15.07 -7.68 -18.89
CA LYS A 214 14.47 -8.27 -17.69
C LYS A 214 13.51 -7.30 -16.99
N ILE A 215 13.87 -6.02 -16.90
CA ILE A 215 13.03 -4.99 -16.28
C ILE A 215 11.77 -4.73 -17.13
N THR A 216 11.92 -4.59 -18.45
CA THR A 216 10.77 -4.47 -19.39
C THR A 216 9.81 -5.63 -19.21
N ARG A 217 10.31 -6.87 -19.16
CA ARG A 217 9.47 -8.05 -18.92
C ARG A 217 8.74 -7.98 -17.59
N ILE A 218 9.41 -7.57 -16.51
CA ILE A 218 8.78 -7.41 -15.18
C ILE A 218 7.66 -6.35 -15.23
N LEU A 219 7.86 -5.28 -16.00
CA LEU A 219 6.89 -4.20 -16.20
C LEU A 219 5.62 -4.72 -16.88
N LEU A 220 5.77 -5.48 -17.97
CA LEU A 220 4.66 -6.09 -18.71
C LEU A 220 3.97 -7.21 -17.90
N ASP A 221 4.72 -8.04 -17.19
CA ASP A 221 4.17 -9.11 -16.36
C ASP A 221 3.33 -8.56 -15.20
N ARG A 222 3.73 -7.42 -14.61
CA ARG A 222 2.91 -6.76 -13.59
C ARG A 222 1.59 -6.28 -14.15
N TYR A 223 1.60 -5.70 -15.35
CA TYR A 223 0.37 -5.29 -16.02
C TYR A 223 -0.53 -6.49 -16.30
N ARG A 224 0.02 -7.57 -16.85
CA ARG A 224 -0.71 -8.82 -17.09
C ARG A 224 -1.31 -9.40 -15.81
N GLN A 225 -0.56 -9.43 -14.71
CA GLN A 225 -1.03 -9.95 -13.42
C GLN A 225 -2.17 -9.10 -12.82
N ALA A 226 -2.15 -7.79 -13.03
CA ALA A 226 -3.25 -6.92 -12.61
C ALA A 226 -4.52 -7.13 -13.44
N ASN A 227 -4.38 -7.59 -14.70
CA ASN A 227 -5.47 -7.69 -15.68
C ASN A 227 -5.70 -9.14 -16.18
N LEU A 228 -5.43 -10.15 -15.34
CA LEU A 228 -5.49 -11.58 -15.70
C LEU A 228 -6.80 -12.02 -16.38
N ALA A 229 -7.92 -11.36 -16.09
CA ALA A 229 -9.22 -11.67 -16.69
C ALA A 229 -9.31 -11.30 -18.17
N GLU A 230 -8.42 -10.46 -18.68
CA GLU A 230 -8.41 -9.95 -20.06
C GLU A 230 -7.43 -10.73 -20.95
N PHE A 231 -6.50 -11.51 -20.37
CA PHE A 231 -5.49 -12.31 -21.08
C PHE A 231 -5.95 -13.78 -21.20
N LYS A 232 -6.93 -14.07 -22.06
CA LYS A 232 -7.57 -15.40 -22.18
C LYS A 232 -7.04 -16.30 -23.30
N ASP A 233 -6.39 -15.75 -24.32
CA ASP A 233 -5.96 -16.45 -25.54
C ASP A 233 -4.65 -15.87 -26.13
N SER A 234 -4.11 -16.50 -27.19
CA SER A 234 -2.81 -16.14 -27.77
C SER A 234 -2.75 -14.76 -28.44
N ASP A 235 -3.89 -14.08 -28.59
CA ASP A 235 -3.99 -12.72 -29.15
C ASP A 235 -3.83 -11.61 -28.06
N SER A 236 -3.40 -12.03 -26.87
CA SER A 236 -3.17 -11.28 -25.63
C SER A 236 -2.28 -10.02 -25.72
N MET A 237 -1.49 -9.82 -26.79
CA MET A 237 -0.69 -8.59 -26.94
C MET A 237 -1.55 -7.36 -27.17
N LYS A 238 -2.72 -7.50 -27.81
CA LYS A 238 -3.66 -6.39 -28.07
C LYS A 238 -4.28 -5.82 -26.80
N VAL A 239 -4.24 -6.59 -25.70
CA VAL A 239 -4.74 -6.21 -24.38
C VAL A 239 -3.75 -5.28 -23.68
N ILE A 240 -2.45 -5.32 -24.04
CA ILE A 240 -1.47 -4.41 -23.46
C ILE A 240 -1.66 -3.02 -24.11
N PRO A 241 -2.01 -2.00 -23.34
CA PRO A 241 -2.29 -0.70 -23.92
C PRO A 241 -1.02 -0.08 -24.50
N CYS A 242 -1.14 0.50 -25.69
CA CYS A 242 -0.04 1.20 -26.37
C CYS A 242 0.60 2.28 -25.48
N TYR A 243 -0.15 2.80 -24.52
CA TYR A 243 0.31 3.82 -23.62
C TYR A 243 1.32 3.35 -22.57
N LEU A 244 1.41 2.03 -22.34
CA LEU A 244 2.38 1.38 -21.46
C LEU A 244 3.60 0.96 -22.28
N LEU A 245 3.35 0.46 -23.49
CA LEU A 245 4.39 0.03 -24.43
C LEU A 245 5.18 1.21 -24.98
N LYS A 246 4.51 2.31 -25.32
CA LYS A 246 5.15 3.46 -25.96
C LYS A 246 6.27 4.09 -25.11
N PRO A 247 6.10 4.37 -23.81
CA PRO A 247 7.20 4.90 -23.01
C PRO A 247 8.37 3.93 -22.83
N VAL A 248 8.09 2.62 -22.84
CA VAL A 248 9.15 1.59 -22.78
C VAL A 248 9.92 1.56 -24.11
N ASP A 249 9.19 1.51 -25.23
CA ASP A 249 9.72 1.57 -26.59
C ASP A 249 10.51 2.87 -26.84
N ASP A 250 9.98 4.03 -26.45
CA ASP A 250 10.65 5.33 -26.58
C ASP A 250 12.00 5.34 -25.81
N LEU A 251 12.06 4.76 -24.60
CA LEU A 251 13.31 4.63 -23.84
C LEU A 251 14.31 3.71 -24.54
N TRP A 252 13.86 2.55 -25.01
CA TRP A 252 14.71 1.61 -25.77
C TRP A 252 15.24 2.25 -27.04
N MET A 253 14.38 2.95 -27.79
CA MET A 253 14.74 3.65 -29.01
C MET A 253 15.71 4.80 -28.75
N GLU A 254 15.50 5.60 -27.70
CA GLU A 254 16.39 6.70 -27.33
C GLU A 254 17.80 6.20 -26.97
N TYR A 255 17.90 5.30 -26.00
CA TYR A 255 19.20 4.87 -25.46
C TYR A 255 19.94 3.89 -26.38
N SER A 256 19.22 3.14 -27.21
CA SER A 256 19.82 2.29 -28.24
C SER A 256 20.19 3.05 -29.52
N GLN A 257 19.81 4.33 -29.63
CA GLN A 257 19.93 5.13 -30.85
C GLN A 257 19.17 4.51 -32.04
N GLY A 258 17.94 4.05 -31.77
CA GLY A 258 17.02 3.49 -32.76
C GLY A 258 17.32 2.05 -33.18
N ARG A 259 18.10 1.30 -32.40
CA ARG A 259 18.46 -0.09 -32.72
C ARG A 259 17.53 -1.12 -32.10
N PHE A 260 16.89 -0.78 -30.98
CA PHE A 260 16.02 -1.65 -30.19
C PHE A 260 14.73 -0.89 -29.81
N GLY A 261 13.59 -1.59 -29.83
CA GLY A 261 12.24 -1.11 -29.48
C GLY A 261 11.31 -2.29 -29.23
#